data_AF-A0A7W0GVK2-F1
#
_entry.id   AF-A0A7W0GVK2-F1
#
_cell.length_a   1.000
_cell.length_b   1.000
_cell.length_c   1.000
_cell.angle_alpha   90.00
_cell.angle_beta   90.00
_cell.angle_gamma   90.00
#
_symmetry.space_group_name_H-M   'P 1'
#
loop_
_entity.id
_entity.type
_entity.pdbx_description
1 polymer ?
#
loop_
_entity_poly.entity_id
_entity_poly.type
_entity_poly.pdbx_seq_one_letter_code
_entity_poly.pdbx_strand_id
1 'polypeptide(L)'
;MTQVSAAATEAARQFWAHDGLDAGGPEEMAAAAEQGCARLRAVLTRWIGSDGYRALVDRALEQARAEHPALAGLQCQAGDIQGVAAAVGVHSATEVWEGISALVALLIDLLSRLIGEEMATRLVEQAWAGGARPAASTATDGVRDG
;
A
#
# COMPACT_ATOMS: atom_id res chain seq x y z
N MET A 1 -10.33 20.59 -2.60
CA MET A 1 -9.34 20.21 -3.63
C MET A 1 -7.96 20.26 -2.99
N THR A 2 -7.59 19.21 -2.26
CA THR A 2 -6.25 19.10 -1.69
C THR A 2 -5.40 18.44 -2.76
N GLN A 3 -4.65 19.25 -3.52
CA GLN A 3 -3.76 18.73 -4.55
C GLN A 3 -2.75 17.79 -3.87
N VAL A 4 -2.77 16.51 -4.26
CA VAL A 4 -1.77 15.52 -3.81
C VAL A 4 -0.40 16.01 -4.26
N SER A 5 0.59 16.03 -3.36
CA SER A 5 1.94 16.46 -3.71
C SER A 5 2.52 15.59 -4.82
N ALA A 6 3.28 16.19 -5.75
CA ALA A 6 3.95 15.46 -6.83
C ALA A 6 4.89 14.36 -6.29
N ALA A 7 5.52 14.59 -5.13
CA ALA A 7 6.35 13.60 -4.47
C ALA A 7 5.56 12.42 -3.91
N ALA A 8 4.34 12.65 -3.42
CA ALA A 8 3.47 11.59 -2.94
C ALA A 8 2.99 10.71 -4.11
N THR A 9 2.69 11.33 -5.25
CA THR A 9 2.37 10.61 -6.51
C THR A 9 3.56 9.81 -7.02
N GLU A 10 4.77 10.36 -6.97
CA GLU A 10 5.99 9.66 -7.39
C GLU A 10 6.31 8.49 -6.46
N ALA A 11 6.21 8.68 -5.14
CA ALA A 11 6.38 7.60 -4.16
C ALA A 11 5.31 6.51 -4.33
N ALA A 12 4.07 6.86 -4.69
CA ALA A 12 3.03 5.89 -5.01
C ALA A 12 3.33 5.11 -6.31
N ARG A 13 3.92 5.75 -7.34
CA ARG A 13 4.39 5.01 -8.52
C ARG A 13 5.52 4.06 -8.18
N GLN A 14 6.49 4.50 -7.37
CA GLN A 14 7.59 3.67 -6.90
C GLN A 14 7.10 2.50 -6.05
N PHE A 15 6.08 2.72 -5.20
CA PHE A 15 5.36 1.69 -4.46
C PHE A 15 4.88 0.57 -5.39
N TRP A 16 4.32 0.92 -6.55
CA TRP A 16 3.82 -0.06 -7.50
C TRP A 16 4.89 -0.71 -8.38
N ALA A 17 5.91 0.04 -8.77
CA ALA A 17 7.03 -0.48 -9.55
C ALA A 17 7.83 -1.53 -8.76
N HIS A 18 7.95 -1.37 -7.43
CA HIS A 18 8.74 -2.26 -6.59
C HIS A 18 8.05 -3.58 -6.24
N ASP A 19 6.71 -3.63 -6.28
CA ASP A 19 5.93 -4.86 -6.05
C ASP A 19 5.77 -5.70 -7.34
N GLY A 20 6.36 -5.27 -8.46
CA GLY A 20 6.41 -6.04 -9.71
C GLY A 20 5.07 -6.07 -10.47
N LEU A 21 4.24 -5.05 -10.31
CA LEU A 21 2.87 -5.01 -10.84
C LEU A 21 2.74 -4.61 -12.30
N ASP A 22 3.84 -4.70 -13.07
CA ASP A 22 3.81 -4.44 -14.51
C ASP A 22 3.09 -5.56 -15.32
N ALA A 23 2.72 -6.68 -14.69
CA ALA A 23 2.12 -7.83 -15.40
C ALA A 23 1.09 -8.64 -14.61
N GLY A 24 0.60 -8.14 -13.47
CA GLY A 24 -0.29 -8.89 -12.60
C GLY A 24 -1.78 -8.66 -12.86
N GLY A 25 -2.60 -9.68 -12.64
CA GLY A 25 -4.06 -9.54 -12.65
C GLY A 25 -4.55 -8.63 -11.51
N PRO A 26 -5.78 -8.11 -11.57
CA PRO A 26 -6.32 -7.21 -10.53
C PRO A 26 -6.35 -7.82 -9.12
N GLU A 27 -6.32 -9.16 -9.01
CA GLU A 27 -6.23 -9.89 -7.74
C GLU A 27 -4.82 -9.87 -7.15
N GLU A 28 -3.77 -9.97 -7.98
CA GLU A 28 -2.37 -9.85 -7.55
C GLU A 28 -2.06 -8.40 -7.14
N MET A 29 -2.65 -7.43 -7.84
CA MET A 29 -2.59 -6.01 -7.49
C MET A 29 -3.28 -5.72 -6.15
N ALA A 30 -4.41 -6.39 -5.87
CA ALA A 30 -5.08 -6.30 -4.59
C ALA A 30 -4.23 -6.88 -3.45
N ALA A 31 -3.66 -8.07 -3.65
CA ALA A 31 -2.79 -8.73 -2.68
C ALA A 31 -1.53 -7.89 -2.39
N ALA A 32 -0.92 -7.30 -3.42
CA ALA A 32 0.19 -6.37 -3.29
C ALA A 32 -0.17 -5.13 -2.45
N ALA A 33 -1.33 -4.53 -2.72
CA ALA A 33 -1.82 -3.38 -1.97
C ALA A 33 -2.09 -3.73 -0.50
N GLU A 34 -2.72 -4.88 -0.24
CA GLU A 34 -2.97 -5.40 1.11
C GLU A 34 -1.65 -5.65 1.84
N GLN A 35 -0.67 -6.27 1.19
CA GLN A 35 0.63 -6.55 1.79
C GLN A 35 1.44 -5.27 2.04
N GLY A 36 1.39 -4.30 1.12
CA GLY A 36 1.94 -2.95 1.32
C GLY A 36 1.30 -2.23 2.50
N CYS A 37 -0.04 -2.27 2.61
CA CYS A 37 -0.78 -1.69 3.73
C CYS A 37 -0.44 -2.37 5.06
N ALA A 38 -0.33 -3.70 5.08
CA ALA A 38 0.05 -4.45 6.28
C ALA A 38 1.47 -4.10 6.76
N ARG A 39 2.43 -3.93 5.83
CA ARG A 39 3.80 -3.48 6.14
C ARG A 39 3.81 -2.05 6.68
N LEU A 40 3.12 -1.14 6.02
CA LEU A 40 2.92 0.24 6.48
C LEU A 40 2.26 0.27 7.86
N ARG A 41 1.23 -0.54 8.09
CA ARG A 41 0.56 -0.69 9.39
C ARG A 41 1.57 -1.11 10.46
N ALA A 42 2.38 -2.12 10.21
CA ALA A 42 3.37 -2.59 11.19
C ALA A 42 4.37 -1.50 11.59
N VAL A 43 4.82 -0.70 10.62
CA VAL A 43 5.74 0.42 10.88
C VAL A 43 5.02 1.58 11.57
N LEU A 44 3.89 2.03 11.04
CA LEU A 44 3.16 3.19 11.54
C LEU A 44 2.54 2.95 12.91
N THR A 45 1.98 1.77 13.18
CA THR A 45 1.43 1.46 14.52
C THR A 45 2.48 1.51 15.62
N ARG A 46 3.75 1.25 15.29
CA ARG A 46 4.87 1.43 16.24
C ARG A 46 5.13 2.92 16.56
N TRP A 47 4.83 3.83 15.64
CA TRP A 47 5.09 5.26 15.81
C TRP A 47 3.88 6.04 16.33
N ILE A 48 2.70 5.81 15.77
CA ILE A 48 1.47 6.59 16.03
C ILE A 48 0.35 5.77 16.67
N GLY A 49 0.55 4.46 16.88
CA GLY A 49 -0.46 3.55 17.42
C GLY A 49 -1.48 3.06 16.39
N SER A 50 -2.28 2.06 16.79
CA SER A 50 -3.35 1.47 15.96
C SER A 50 -4.45 2.47 15.60
N ASP A 51 -4.84 3.31 16.56
CA ASP A 51 -5.91 4.28 16.38
C ASP A 51 -5.49 5.43 15.46
N GLY A 52 -4.23 5.88 15.59
CA GLY A 52 -3.65 6.89 14.69
C GLY A 52 -3.53 6.39 13.25
N TYR A 53 -3.09 5.13 13.07
CA TYR A 53 -3.07 4.51 11.75
C TYR A 53 -4.48 4.40 11.14
N ARG A 54 -5.45 3.91 11.91
CA ARG A 54 -6.83 3.77 11.42
C ARG A 54 -7.44 5.11 11.04
N ALA A 55 -7.27 6.15 11.86
CA ALA A 55 -7.76 7.49 11.55
C ALA A 55 -7.13 8.07 10.26
N LEU A 56 -5.85 7.79 10.01
CA LEU A 56 -5.18 8.19 8.76
C LEU A 56 -5.74 7.47 7.54
N VAL A 57 -5.93 6.15 7.64
CA VAL A 57 -6.46 5.35 6.54
C VAL A 57 -7.92 5.71 6.25
N ASP A 58 -8.75 5.87 7.29
CA ASP A 58 -10.15 6.29 7.14
C ASP A 58 -10.23 7.65 6.43
N ARG A 59 -9.38 8.61 6.83
CA ARG A 59 -9.33 9.92 6.18
C ARG A 59 -8.80 9.87 4.74
N ALA A 60 -7.78 9.07 4.47
CA ALA A 60 -7.28 8.86 3.11
C ALA A 60 -8.36 8.24 2.22
N LEU A 61 -9.11 7.28 2.75
CA LEU A 61 -10.19 6.59 2.06
C LEU A 61 -11.38 7.51 1.79
N GLU A 62 -11.79 8.32 2.76
CA GLU A 62 -12.82 9.36 2.55
C GLU A 62 -12.44 10.32 1.43
N GLN A 63 -11.18 10.77 1.39
CA GLN A 63 -10.70 11.67 0.36
C GLN A 63 -10.60 10.96 -1.00
N ALA A 64 -10.09 9.73 -1.05
CA ALA A 64 -9.96 8.95 -2.28
C ALA A 64 -11.34 8.64 -2.89
N ARG A 65 -12.36 8.35 -2.06
CA ARG A 65 -13.74 8.11 -2.50
C ARG A 65 -14.41 9.34 -3.11
N ALA A 66 -14.00 10.54 -2.71
CA ALA A 66 -14.50 11.77 -3.31
C ALA A 66 -14.00 11.97 -4.76
N GLU A 67 -12.84 11.38 -5.09
CA GLU A 67 -12.19 11.53 -6.40
C GLU A 67 -12.38 10.29 -7.28
N HIS A 68 -12.54 9.10 -6.70
CA HIS A 68 -12.66 7.83 -7.40
C HIS A 68 -13.89 7.03 -6.93
N PRO A 69 -15.00 7.01 -7.71
CA PRO A 69 -16.19 6.25 -7.34
C PRO A 69 -15.95 4.74 -7.29
N ALA A 70 -14.93 4.23 -8.01
CA ALA A 70 -14.52 2.82 -7.95
C ALA A 70 -14.10 2.37 -6.54
N LEU A 71 -13.68 3.31 -5.69
CA LEU A 71 -13.28 3.05 -4.30
C LEU A 71 -14.47 3.12 -3.33
N ALA A 72 -15.67 3.47 -3.79
CA ALA A 72 -16.82 3.67 -2.92
C ALA A 72 -17.17 2.41 -2.11
N GLY A 73 -16.89 1.22 -2.66
CA GLY A 73 -17.11 -0.07 -2.00
C GLY A 73 -15.96 -0.57 -1.13
N LEU A 74 -14.80 0.09 -1.15
CA LEU A 74 -13.66 -0.28 -0.31
C LEU A 74 -13.88 0.16 1.13
N GLN A 75 -13.46 -0.67 2.08
CA GLN A 75 -13.54 -0.37 3.51
C GLN A 75 -12.20 -0.70 4.17
N CYS A 76 -11.79 0.13 5.13
CA CYS A 76 -10.70 -0.23 6.03
C CYS A 76 -11.29 -0.92 7.26
N GLN A 77 -11.00 -2.21 7.44
CA GLN A 77 -11.40 -2.95 8.62
C GLN A 77 -10.15 -3.42 9.38
N ALA A 78 -10.04 -3.02 10.65
CA ALA A 78 -8.87 -3.32 11.49
C ALA A 78 -7.51 -2.88 10.92
N GLY A 79 -7.51 -1.93 9.98
CA GLY A 79 -6.30 -1.46 9.31
C GLY A 79 -5.99 -2.18 8.00
N ASP A 80 -6.81 -3.15 7.59
CA ASP A 80 -6.67 -3.84 6.30
C ASP A 80 -7.74 -3.33 5.33
N ILE A 81 -7.36 -3.12 4.07
CA ILE A 81 -8.27 -2.70 3.01
C ILE A 81 -9.05 -3.94 2.55
N GLN A 82 -10.37 -3.82 2.49
CA GLN A 82 -11.28 -4.88 2.09
C GLN A 82 -12.18 -4.40 0.95
N GLY A 83 -12.66 -5.33 0.12
CA GLY A 83 -13.60 -5.04 -0.97
C GLY A 83 -12.93 -4.77 -2.33
N VAL A 84 -11.62 -4.97 -2.46
CA VAL A 84 -10.91 -4.77 -3.75
C VAL A 84 -11.41 -5.76 -4.80
N ALA A 85 -11.53 -7.04 -4.47
CA ALA A 85 -12.08 -8.06 -5.38
C ALA A 85 -13.52 -7.72 -5.82
N ALA A 86 -14.35 -7.17 -4.93
CA ALA A 86 -15.69 -6.73 -5.25
C ALA A 86 -15.70 -5.50 -6.16
N ALA A 87 -14.77 -4.56 -5.97
CA ALA A 87 -14.63 -3.38 -6.81
C ALA A 87 -14.23 -3.74 -8.25
N VAL A 88 -13.34 -4.72 -8.42
CA VAL A 88 -12.91 -5.26 -9.73
C VAL A 88 -14.05 -5.97 -10.47
N GLY A 89 -15.00 -6.56 -9.75
CA GLY A 89 -16.19 -7.16 -10.37
C GLY A 89 -17.19 -6.14 -10.92
N VAL A 90 -17.08 -4.87 -10.52
CA VAL A 90 -18.03 -3.79 -10.86
C VAL A 90 -17.40 -2.72 -11.76
N HIS A 91 -16.11 -2.44 -11.58
CA HIS A 91 -15.35 -1.42 -12.30
C HIS A 91 -14.21 -2.05 -13.10
N SER A 92 -13.65 -1.30 -14.05
CA SER A 92 -12.48 -1.80 -14.78
C SER A 92 -11.26 -1.92 -13.87
N ALA A 93 -10.38 -2.89 -14.15
CA ALA A 93 -9.12 -3.06 -13.42
C ALA A 93 -8.29 -1.77 -13.38
N THR A 94 -8.33 -0.98 -14.46
CA THR A 94 -7.65 0.33 -14.55
C THR A 94 -8.23 1.36 -13.59
N GLU A 95 -9.56 1.48 -13.48
CA GLU A 95 -10.20 2.44 -12.55
C GLU A 95 -9.96 2.07 -11.08
N VAL A 96 -10.03 0.77 -10.76
CA VAL A 96 -9.70 0.28 -9.42
C VAL A 96 -8.23 0.58 -9.11
N TRP A 97 -7.34 0.36 -10.08
CA TRP A 97 -5.92 0.64 -9.92
C TRP A 97 -5.60 2.12 -9.72
N GLU A 98 -6.17 3.00 -10.54
CA GLU A 98 -6.00 4.44 -10.38
C GLU A 98 -6.48 4.88 -8.99
N GLY A 99 -7.60 4.33 -8.52
CA GLY A 99 -8.09 4.65 -7.20
C GLY A 99 -7.21 4.12 -6.06
N ILE A 100 -6.70 2.88 -6.14
CA ILE A 100 -5.77 2.37 -5.11
C ILE A 100 -4.46 3.18 -5.15
N SER A 101 -3.98 3.55 -6.33
CA SER A 101 -2.81 4.41 -6.49
C SER A 101 -3.02 5.77 -5.83
N ALA A 102 -4.19 6.39 -6.05
CA ALA A 102 -4.56 7.64 -5.42
C ALA A 102 -4.67 7.50 -3.90
N LEU A 103 -5.24 6.40 -3.40
CA LEU A 103 -5.32 6.12 -1.96
C LEU A 103 -3.92 6.04 -1.32
N VAL A 104 -2.99 5.31 -1.93
CA VAL A 104 -1.60 5.22 -1.44
C VAL A 104 -0.93 6.59 -1.47
N ALA A 105 -1.08 7.35 -2.55
CA ALA A 105 -0.53 8.70 -2.65
C ALA A 105 -1.10 9.63 -1.56
N LEU A 106 -2.40 9.54 -1.29
CA LEU A 106 -3.06 10.30 -0.21
C LEU A 106 -2.55 9.91 1.17
N LEU A 107 -2.29 8.62 1.41
CA LEU A 107 -1.72 8.16 2.67
C LEU A 107 -0.31 8.74 2.87
N ILE A 108 0.53 8.69 1.84
CA ILE A 108 1.88 9.26 1.87
C ILE A 108 1.83 10.77 2.08
N ASP A 109 0.93 11.47 1.38
CA ASP A 109 0.74 12.92 1.53
C ASP A 109 0.30 13.30 2.94
N LEU A 110 -0.63 12.55 3.55
CA LEU A 110 -1.03 12.76 4.94
C LEU A 110 0.13 12.50 5.92
N LEU A 111 0.94 11.47 5.68
CA LEU A 111 2.15 11.21 6.46
C LEU A 111 3.15 12.37 6.32
N SER A 112 3.42 12.83 5.11
CA SER A 112 4.31 13.97 4.84
C SER A 112 3.85 15.23 5.56
N ARG A 113 2.55 15.47 5.69
CA ARG A 113 2.00 16.59 6.47
C ARG A 113 2.18 16.42 7.98
N LEU A 114 2.17 15.19 8.49
CA LEU A 114 2.24 14.91 9.93
C LEU A 114 3.69 14.91 10.46
N ILE A 115 4.61 14.29 9.72
CA ILE A 115 5.98 14.01 10.16
C ILE A 115 7.07 14.63 9.25
N GLY A 116 6.65 15.30 8.18
CA GLY A 116 7.55 15.84 7.15
C GLY A 116 7.75 14.87 5.99
N GLU A 117 7.93 15.43 4.79
CA GLU A 117 8.06 14.69 3.52
C GLU A 117 9.25 13.72 3.52
N GLU A 118 10.42 14.16 4.01
CA GLU A 118 11.61 13.32 4.05
C GLU A 118 11.47 12.11 4.99
N MET A 119 10.77 12.29 6.13
CA MET A 119 10.52 11.19 7.06
C MET A 119 9.47 10.23 6.52
N ALA A 120 8.43 10.74 5.86
CA ALA A 120 7.41 9.91 5.22
C ALA A 120 8.00 9.03 4.13
N THR A 121 8.83 9.59 3.24
CA THR A 121 9.54 8.82 2.20
C THR A 121 10.42 7.74 2.81
N ARG A 122 11.24 8.07 3.82
CA ARG A 122 12.10 7.09 4.51
C ARG A 122 11.32 5.99 5.22
N LEU A 123 10.17 6.29 5.82
CA LEU A 123 9.33 5.28 6.47
C LEU A 123 8.70 4.34 5.46
N VAL A 124 8.26 4.87 4.32
CA VAL A 124 7.78 4.06 3.20
C VAL A 124 8.91 3.16 2.72
N GLU A 125 10.08 3.70 2.38
CA GLU A 125 11.26 2.93 1.98
C GLU A 125 11.65 1.84 3.00
N GLN A 126 11.58 2.13 4.31
CA GLN A 126 11.85 1.15 5.36
C GLN A 126 10.79 0.04 5.45
N ALA A 127 9.51 0.40 5.32
CA ALA A 127 8.43 -0.58 5.26
C ALA A 127 8.62 -1.55 4.09
N TRP A 128 9.25 -1.10 3.00
CA TRP A 128 9.57 -1.88 1.81
C TRP A 128 10.85 -2.70 1.93
N ALA A 129 11.95 -2.11 2.42
CA ALA A 129 13.22 -2.81 2.61
C ALA A 129 13.10 -3.95 3.64
N GLY A 130 12.22 -3.81 4.64
CA GLY A 130 11.93 -4.87 5.61
C GLY A 130 11.24 -6.11 5.04
N GLY A 131 10.75 -6.05 3.79
CA GLY A 131 10.13 -7.17 3.08
C GLY A 131 11.10 -8.12 2.37
N ALA A 132 12.37 -7.73 2.20
CA ALA A 132 13.38 -8.57 1.55
C ALA A 132 13.91 -9.64 2.50
N ARG A 133 13.13 -10.70 2.75
CA ARG A 133 13.70 -12.00 3.13
C ARG A 133 12.86 -13.19 2.65
N PRO A 134 13.10 -13.71 1.45
CA PRO A 134 13.15 -15.15 1.28
C PRO A 134 14.51 -15.63 1.80
N ALA A 135 14.52 -16.23 2.98
CA ALA A 135 15.65 -17.02 3.43
C ALA A 135 15.73 -18.30 2.58
N ALA A 136 16.25 -18.19 1.35
CA ALA A 136 16.72 -19.36 0.63
C ALA A 136 18.14 -19.68 1.11
N SER A 137 18.24 -20.20 2.33
CA SER A 137 19.41 -20.98 2.73
C SER A 137 19.13 -22.44 2.40
N THR A 138 19.20 -22.79 1.11
CA THR A 138 19.41 -24.18 0.70
C THR A 138 20.91 -24.46 0.72
N ALA A 139 21.46 -24.51 1.93
CA ALA A 139 22.61 -25.31 2.29
C ALA A 139 22.04 -26.33 3.28
N THR A 140 22.05 -27.63 3.04
CA THR A 140 23.14 -28.43 2.49
C THR A 140 22.51 -29.66 1.82
N ASP A 141 22.80 -29.86 0.53
CA ASP A 141 22.64 -31.17 -0.10
C ASP A 141 23.57 -32.12 0.65
N GLY A 142 22.98 -32.92 1.54
CA GLY A 142 23.65 -33.98 2.24
C GLY A 142 24.03 -35.04 1.21
N VAL A 143 25.32 -35.03 0.86
CA VAL A 143 26.11 -36.19 0.45
C VAL A 143 25.40 -37.49 0.82
N ARG A 144 24.87 -38.17 -0.20
CA ARG A 144 24.61 -39.61 -0.14
C ARG A 144 25.77 -40.33 -0.80
N ASP A 145 26.33 -41.23 -0.03
CA ASP A 145 27.33 -42.23 -0.37
C ASP A 145 27.06 -42.95 -1.69
N GLY A 146 28.17 -43.28 -2.36
CA GLY A 146 28.28 -44.17 -3.53
C GLY A 146 29.72 -44.29 -3.97
#